data_AF-A0A916ZXH6-F1
#
_entry.id   AF-A0A916ZXH6-F1
#
_cell.length_a   1.000
_cell.length_b   1.000
_cell.length_c   1.000
_cell.angle_alpha   90.00
_cell.angle_beta   90.00
_cell.angle_gamma   90.00
#
_symmetry.space_group_name_H-M   'P 1'
#
loop_
_entity.id
_entity.type
_entity.pdbx_description
1 polymer ?
#
loop_
_entity_poly.entity_id
_entity_poly.type
_entity_poly.pdbx_seq_one_letter_code
_entity_poly.pdbx_strand_id
1 'polypeptide(L)'
;MSSPRLLPAFAALNAVLALAFGAFAAHAIEDPQARDWIRTGVTFQLPHAAAIFALLPWRSTRPVRAATWLLALGTFLFATSLYALALGAPRGAAALAPIGGTLMLLGWLWIAIIALTGKNDSKDS
;
A
#
# COMPACT_ATOMS: atom_id res chain seq x y z
N MET A 1 -23.60 10.41 -8.73
CA MET A 1 -22.14 10.45 -8.96
C MET A 1 -21.59 9.04 -8.75
N SER A 2 -21.16 8.35 -9.80
CA SER A 2 -20.58 7.00 -9.69
C SER A 2 -19.34 7.07 -8.82
N SER A 3 -19.43 6.55 -7.59
CA SER A 3 -18.29 6.41 -6.70
C SER A 3 -17.20 5.60 -7.42
N PRO A 4 -16.00 6.13 -7.65
CA PRO A 4 -14.95 5.37 -8.32
C PRO A 4 -14.61 4.13 -7.47
N ARG A 5 -15.02 2.95 -7.94
CA ARG A 5 -14.85 1.65 -7.27
C ARG A 5 -13.43 1.08 -7.42
N LEU A 6 -12.59 1.74 -8.22
CA LEU A 6 -11.24 1.29 -8.56
C LEU A 6 -10.32 1.25 -7.33
N LEU A 7 -10.33 2.30 -6.51
CA LEU A 7 -9.46 2.39 -5.34
C LEU A 7 -9.72 1.25 -4.31
N PRO A 8 -10.97 1.02 -3.85
CA PRO A 8 -11.24 -0.09 -2.93
C PRO A 8 -11.01 -1.46 -3.59
N ALA A 9 -11.29 -1.62 -4.88
CA ALA A 9 -10.99 -2.86 -5.59
C ALA A 9 -9.48 -3.14 -5.62
N PHE A 10 -8.66 -2.12 -5.90
CA PHE A 10 -7.20 -2.23 -5.91
C PHE A 10 -6.65 -2.55 -4.52
N ALA A 11 -7.21 -1.94 -3.46
CA ALA A 11 -6.84 -2.27 -2.08
C ALA A 11 -7.19 -3.72 -1.70
N ALA A 12 -8.37 -4.20 -2.12
CA ALA A 12 -8.77 -5.60 -1.92
C ALA A 12 -7.81 -6.56 -2.64
N LEU A 13 -7.45 -6.26 -3.89
CA LEU A 13 -6.49 -7.06 -4.66
C LEU A 13 -5.10 -7.08 -4.01
N ASN A 14 -4.64 -5.94 -3.46
CA ASN A 14 -3.41 -5.88 -2.68
C ASN A 14 -3.46 -6.78 -1.44
N ALA A 15 -4.58 -6.78 -0.71
CA ALA A 15 -4.76 -7.66 0.44
C ALA A 15 -4.76 -9.15 0.04
N VAL A 16 -5.48 -9.51 -1.03
CA VAL A 16 -5.47 -10.87 -1.58
C VAL A 16 -4.05 -11.30 -1.97
N LEU A 17 -3.31 -10.43 -2.65
CA LEU A 17 -1.92 -10.71 -3.05
C LEU A 17 -1.03 -10.96 -1.84
N ALA A 18 -1.12 -10.10 -0.82
CA ALA A 18 -0.35 -10.24 0.41
C ALA A 18 -0.69 -11.55 1.15
N LEU A 19 -1.96 -11.91 1.25
CA LEU A 19 -2.39 -13.17 1.88
C LEU A 19 -1.91 -14.39 1.10
N ALA A 20 -2.01 -14.35 -0.24
CA ALA A 20 -1.54 -15.44 -1.10
C ALA A 20 -0.02 -15.65 -0.96
N PHE A 21 0.77 -14.59 -1.05
CA PHE A 21 2.22 -14.67 -0.88
C PHE A 21 2.62 -15.03 0.55
N GLY A 22 1.92 -14.51 1.56
CA GLY A 22 2.14 -14.88 2.96
C GLY A 22 1.93 -16.36 3.23
N ALA A 23 0.84 -16.94 2.71
CA ALA A 23 0.57 -18.37 2.79
C ALA A 23 1.61 -19.19 2.00
N PHE A 24 1.98 -18.74 0.81
CA PHE A 24 2.99 -19.36 -0.03
C PHE A 24 4.37 -19.40 0.65
N ALA A 25 4.80 -18.29 1.27
CA ALA A 25 6.05 -18.24 2.03
C ALA A 25 6.04 -19.14 3.27
N ALA A 26 4.88 -19.37 3.88
CA ALA A 26 4.77 -20.22 5.06
C ALA A 26 4.83 -21.72 4.74
N HIS A 27 4.38 -22.14 3.56
CA HIS A 27 4.21 -23.56 3.23
C HIS A 27 5.09 -24.07 2.09
N ALA A 28 5.49 -23.19 1.15
CA ALA A 28 6.09 -23.61 -0.12
C ALA A 28 7.48 -23.02 -0.39
N ILE A 29 7.94 -22.04 0.39
CA ILE A 29 9.29 -21.46 0.24
C ILE A 29 10.21 -21.98 1.34
N GLU A 30 11.23 -22.73 0.93
CA GLU A 30 12.26 -23.26 1.84
C GLU A 30 13.39 -22.25 2.06
N ASP A 31 13.81 -21.54 1.00
CA ASP A 31 14.88 -20.55 1.06
C ASP A 31 14.55 -19.43 2.09
N PRO A 32 15.39 -19.26 3.14
CA PRO A 32 15.17 -18.24 4.15
C PRO A 32 15.15 -16.82 3.56
N GLN A 33 16.00 -16.52 2.57
CA GLN A 33 16.08 -15.18 2.01
C GLN A 33 14.81 -14.82 1.21
N ALA A 34 14.33 -15.74 0.38
CA ALA A 34 13.05 -15.60 -0.31
C ALA A 34 11.87 -15.45 0.66
N ARG A 35 11.85 -16.21 1.77
CA ARG A 35 10.86 -16.05 2.83
C ARG A 35 10.90 -14.66 3.46
N ASP A 36 12.09 -14.13 3.74
CA ASP A 36 12.24 -12.80 4.36
C ASP A 36 11.80 -11.68 3.42
N TRP A 37 12.09 -11.78 2.12
CA TRP A 37 11.57 -10.83 1.13
C TRP A 37 10.04 -10.84 1.09
N ILE A 38 9.42 -12.02 1.05
CA ILE A 38 7.96 -12.12 1.06
C ILE A 38 7.37 -11.60 2.37
N ARG A 39 7.93 -11.99 3.53
CA ARG A 39 7.47 -11.51 4.84
C ARG A 39 7.56 -9.99 4.94
N THR A 40 8.64 -9.40 4.44
CA THR A 40 8.80 -7.94 4.38
C THR A 40 7.73 -7.32 3.47
N GLY A 41 7.54 -7.84 2.26
CA GLY A 41 6.50 -7.36 1.34
C GLY A 41 5.11 -7.40 1.98
N VAL A 42 4.72 -8.51 2.60
CA VAL A 42 3.42 -8.69 3.28
C VAL A 42 3.26 -7.72 4.46
N THR A 43 4.32 -7.55 5.25
CA THR A 43 4.34 -6.65 6.42
C THR A 43 4.08 -5.20 6.03
N PHE A 44 4.55 -4.77 4.86
CA PHE A 44 4.22 -3.45 4.32
C PHE A 44 2.86 -3.44 3.60
N GLN A 45 2.46 -4.51 2.92
CA GLN A 45 1.26 -4.52 2.09
C GLN A 45 -0.06 -4.52 2.87
N LEU A 46 -0.17 -5.36 3.91
CA LEU A 46 -1.43 -5.51 4.65
C LEU A 46 -1.85 -4.24 5.43
N PRO A 47 -0.96 -3.57 6.19
CA PRO A 47 -1.34 -2.36 6.91
C PRO A 47 -1.75 -1.22 5.98
N HIS A 48 -1.10 -1.09 4.82
CA HIS A 48 -1.44 -0.07 3.83
C HIS A 48 -2.77 -0.38 3.14
N ALA A 49 -3.06 -1.65 2.84
CA ALA A 49 -4.38 -2.05 2.36
C ALA A 49 -5.48 -1.69 3.37
N ALA A 50 -5.28 -2.01 4.66
CA ALA A 50 -6.21 -1.66 5.73
C ALA A 50 -6.38 -0.13 5.87
N ALA A 51 -5.29 0.63 5.82
CA ALA A 51 -5.31 2.09 5.86
C ALA A 51 -6.11 2.69 4.69
N ILE A 52 -6.00 2.14 3.48
CA ILE A 52 -6.78 2.59 2.32
C ILE A 52 -8.28 2.42 2.59
N PHE A 53 -8.70 1.27 3.14
CA PHE A 53 -10.10 1.07 3.53
C PHE A 53 -10.56 2.06 4.61
N ALA A 54 -9.71 2.33 5.61
CA ALA A 54 -9.99 3.31 6.65
C ALA A 54 -10.13 4.75 6.11
N LEU A 55 -9.46 5.08 5.00
CA LEU A 55 -9.52 6.40 4.36
C LEU A 55 -10.71 6.57 3.39
N LEU A 56 -11.44 5.50 3.05
CA LEU A 56 -12.56 5.57 2.11
C LEU A 56 -13.68 6.56 2.50
N PRO A 57 -14.02 6.79 3.77
CA PRO A 57 -15.02 7.80 4.15
C PRO A 57 -14.65 9.22 3.73
N TRP A 58 -13.35 9.55 3.70
CA TRP A 58 -12.85 10.89 3.35
C TRP A 58 -12.40 11.03 1.89
N ARG A 59 -12.55 9.99 1.08
CA ARG A 59 -12.08 9.93 -0.33
C ARG A 59 -12.78 10.87 -1.31
N SER A 60 -13.89 11.49 -0.88
CA SER A 60 -14.63 12.46 -1.69
C SER A 60 -13.80 13.72 -1.94
N THR A 61 -12.89 14.05 -1.01
CA THR A 61 -11.94 15.16 -1.19
C THR A 61 -10.84 14.76 -2.17
N ARG A 62 -10.52 15.64 -3.13
CA ARG A 62 -9.42 15.41 -4.09
C ARG A 62 -8.07 15.14 -3.39
N PRO A 63 -7.69 15.86 -2.31
CA PRO A 63 -6.41 15.65 -1.63
C PRO A 63 -6.29 14.27 -0.97
N VAL A 64 -7.32 13.83 -0.23
CA VAL A 64 -7.30 12.49 0.41
C VAL A 64 -7.22 11.42 -0.66
N ARG A 65 -8.02 11.53 -1.73
CA ARG A 65 -7.98 10.55 -2.82
C ARG A 65 -6.60 10.43 -3.46
N ALA A 66 -5.88 11.54 -3.65
CA ALA A 66 -4.53 11.51 -4.19
C ALA A 66 -3.55 10.78 -3.25
N ALA A 67 -3.58 11.09 -1.95
CA ALA A 67 -2.77 10.38 -0.95
C ALA A 67 -3.09 8.89 -0.90
N THR A 68 -4.36 8.51 -0.92
CA THR A 68 -4.75 7.10 -0.86
C THR A 68 -4.28 6.32 -2.10
N TRP A 69 -4.23 6.95 -3.28
CA TRP A 69 -3.61 6.35 -4.46
C TRP A 69 -2.09 6.21 -4.35
N LEU A 70 -1.39 7.18 -3.74
CA LEU A 70 0.04 7.06 -3.45
C LEU A 70 0.32 5.86 -2.55
N LEU A 71 -0.48 5.67 -1.50
CA LEU A 71 -0.38 4.50 -0.62
C LEU A 71 -0.64 3.20 -1.40
N ALA A 72 -1.70 3.17 -2.23
CA ALA A 72 -2.11 1.99 -2.99
C ALA A 72 -1.04 1.55 -4.02
N LEU A 73 -0.54 2.49 -4.83
CA LEU A 73 0.48 2.20 -5.83
C LEU A 73 1.85 1.95 -5.19
N GLY A 74 2.21 2.73 -4.16
CA GLY A 74 3.46 2.57 -3.44
C GLY A 74 3.58 1.20 -2.79
N THR A 75 2.53 0.76 -2.11
CA THR A 75 2.51 -0.55 -1.45
C THR A 75 2.52 -1.71 -2.46
N PHE A 76 1.81 -1.58 -3.57
CA PHE A 76 1.81 -2.57 -4.64
C PHE A 76 3.22 -2.72 -5.24
N LEU A 77 3.86 -1.62 -5.64
CA LEU A 77 5.20 -1.63 -6.23
C LEU A 77 6.25 -2.17 -5.25
N PHE A 78 6.19 -1.75 -3.99
CA PHE A 78 7.11 -2.20 -2.96
C PHE A 78 6.99 -3.72 -2.75
N ALA A 79 5.78 -4.22 -2.46
CA ALA A 79 5.57 -5.61 -2.14
C ALA A 79 5.84 -6.54 -3.34
N THR A 80 5.33 -6.20 -4.53
CA THR A 80 5.55 -7.01 -5.73
C THR A 80 7.01 -7.09 -6.14
N SER A 81 7.81 -6.05 -5.88
CA SER A 81 9.26 -6.11 -6.12
C SER A 81 9.95 -7.18 -5.28
N LEU A 82 9.60 -7.29 -3.99
CA LEU A 82 10.17 -8.27 -3.08
C LEU A 82 9.65 -9.69 -3.38
N TYR A 83 8.37 -9.81 -3.74
CA TYR A 83 7.80 -11.06 -4.22
C TYR A 83 8.49 -11.54 -5.49
N ALA A 84 8.77 -10.64 -6.44
CA ALA A 84 9.50 -10.97 -7.65
C ALA A 84 10.93 -11.45 -7.34
N LEU A 85 11.65 -10.78 -6.43
CA LEU A 85 12.98 -11.24 -5.99
C LEU A 85 12.92 -12.63 -5.36
N ALA A 86 11.91 -12.91 -4.52
CA ALA A 86 11.69 -14.22 -3.92
C ALA A 86 11.39 -15.33 -4.94
N LEU A 87 10.87 -14.96 -6.12
CA LEU A 87 10.63 -15.86 -7.25
C LEU A 87 11.81 -15.92 -8.24
N GLY A 88 12.95 -15.31 -7.91
CA GLY A 88 14.16 -15.36 -8.73
C GLY A 88 14.29 -14.26 -9.78
N ALA A 89 13.53 -13.16 -9.67
CA ALA A 89 13.71 -12.02 -10.55
C ALA A 89 15.13 -11.41 -10.42
N PRO A 90 15.65 -10.76 -11.49
CA PRO A 90 16.95 -10.09 -11.44
C PRO A 90 17.01 -9.03 -10.35
N ARG A 91 18.21 -8.76 -9.83
CA ARG A 91 18.45 -7.73 -8.78
C ARG A 91 17.91 -6.34 -9.16
N GLY A 92 17.78 -6.03 -10.45
CA GLY A 92 17.15 -4.79 -10.91
C GLY A 92 15.71 -4.60 -10.43
N ALA A 93 14.97 -5.68 -10.17
CA ALA A 93 13.63 -5.61 -9.58
C ALA A 93 13.63 -4.94 -8.19
N ALA A 94 14.74 -5.03 -7.45
CA ALA A 94 14.90 -4.38 -6.15
C ALA A 94 14.80 -2.85 -6.22
N ALA A 95 15.05 -2.24 -7.39
CA ALA A 95 14.93 -0.79 -7.57
C ALA A 95 13.48 -0.28 -7.51
N LEU A 96 12.48 -1.16 -7.68
CA LEU A 96 11.07 -0.78 -7.50
C LEU A 96 10.70 -0.62 -6.02
N ALA A 97 11.39 -1.30 -5.10
CA ALA A 97 11.17 -1.18 -3.67
C ALA A 97 11.35 0.27 -3.16
N PRO A 98 12.48 0.97 -3.38
CA PRO A 98 12.64 2.34 -2.91
C PRO A 98 11.62 3.30 -3.55
N ILE A 99 11.25 3.11 -4.82
CA ILE A 99 10.21 3.91 -5.47
C ILE A 99 8.86 3.72 -4.76
N GLY A 100 8.46 2.47 -4.51
CA GLY A 100 7.25 2.15 -3.77
C GLY A 100 7.27 2.71 -2.34
N GLY A 101 8.41 2.61 -1.66
CA GLY A 101 8.67 3.19 -0.34
C GLY A 101 8.47 4.70 -0.30
N THR A 102 9.06 5.41 -1.28
CA THR A 102 8.89 6.86 -1.41
C THR A 102 7.43 7.25 -1.64
N LEU A 103 6.69 6.53 -2.49
CA LEU A 103 5.27 6.78 -2.70
C LEU A 103 4.45 6.59 -1.42
N MET A 104 4.73 5.54 -0.64
CA MET A 104 4.06 5.32 0.65
C MET A 104 4.36 6.48 1.63
N LEU A 105 5.61 6.91 1.74
CA LEU A 105 6.01 8.05 2.57
C LEU A 105 5.27 9.33 2.14
N LEU A 106 5.26 9.65 0.85
CA LEU A 106 4.56 10.81 0.32
C LEU A 106 3.05 10.74 0.57
N GLY A 107 2.45 9.55 0.44
CA GLY A 107 1.04 9.33 0.75
C GLY A 107 0.71 9.66 2.22
N TRP A 108 1.50 9.14 3.16
CA TRP A 108 1.30 9.40 4.59
C TRP A 108 1.58 10.85 4.98
N LEU A 109 2.66 11.45 4.45
CA LEU A 109 2.97 12.86 4.67
C LEU A 109 1.83 13.75 4.17
N TRP A 110 1.23 13.42 3.03
CA TRP A 110 0.10 14.17 2.51
C TRP A 110 -1.15 14.03 3.38
N ILE A 111 -1.44 12.84 3.92
CA ILE A 111 -2.51 12.66 4.92
C ILE A 111 -2.24 13.50 6.17
N ALA A 112 -0.99 13.52 6.66
CA ALA A 112 -0.62 14.34 7.81
C ALA A 112 -0.83 15.84 7.54
N ILE A 113 -0.43 16.34 6.37
CA ILE A 113 -0.66 17.73 5.97
C ILE A 113 -2.15 18.05 5.90
N ILE A 114 -2.97 17.18 5.30
CA ILE A 114 -4.43 17.37 5.25
C ILE A 114 -5.02 17.44 6.66
N ALA A 115 -4.60 16.55 7.56
CA ALA A 115 -5.10 16.52 8.93
C ALA A 115 -4.70 17.78 9.73
N LEU A 116 -3.49 18.30 9.51
CA LEU A 116 -2.99 19.50 10.20
C LEU A 116 -3.53 20.81 9.61
N THR A 117 -3.99 20.81 8.36
CA THR A 117 -4.48 22.01 7.66
C THR A 117 -6.00 22.04 7.48
N GLY A 118 -6.70 20.95 7.82
CA GLY A 118 -8.15 20.92 7.87
C GLY A 118 -8.68 21.96 8.85
N LYS A 119 -9.50 22.90 8.38
CA LYS A 119 -10.19 23.85 9.25
C LYS A 119 -11.07 23.08 10.25
N ASN A 120 -10.90 23.38 11.54
CA ASN A 120 -11.86 23.01 12.57
C ASN A 120 -13.09 23.91 12.40
N ASP A 121 -14.08 23.49 11.60
CA ASP A 121 -15.35 24.21 11.43
C ASP A 121 -16.28 24.07 12.67
N SER A 122 -15.73 24.04 13.88
CA SER A 122 -16.47 23.90 15.14
C SER A 122 -16.51 25.18 15.97
N LYS A 123 -16.56 26.34 15.32
CA LYS A 123 -16.95 27.62 15.93
C LYS A 123 -17.81 28.38 14.93
N ASP A 124 -19.12 28.14 15.00
CA ASP A 124 -20.22 29.05 14.64
C ASP A 124 -21.45 28.24 14.17
N SER A 125 -22.17 27.64 15.13
CA SER A 125 -23.62 27.40 15.07
C SER A 125 -24.17 27.17 16.46
#